data_AF-A0AA38NXD8-F1
#
_entry.id   AF-A0AA38NXD8-F1
#
_cell.length_a   1.000
_cell.length_b   1.000
_cell.length_c   1.000
_cell.angle_alpha   90.00
_cell.angle_beta   90.00
_cell.angle_gamma   90.00
#
_symmetry.space_group_name_H-M   'P 1'
#
loop_
_entity.id
_entity.type
_entity.pdbx_description
1 polymer ?
#
loop_
_entity_poly.entity_id
_entity_poly.type
_entity_poly.pdbx_seq_one_letter_code
_entity_poly.pdbx_strand_id
1 'polypeptide(L)'
;DAGVDCDLVQLYEARAIKVDSSWYVENGLMNRWEQHDMEAIAADKVLPDLEHYLDCLGVADYATSPILSKSRWNDFVNALPHFVGNSEP
;
A
#
# COMPACT_ATOMS: atom_id res chain seq x y z
N ASP A 1 -17.73 -4.22 -18.26
CA ASP A 1 -17.13 -4.38 -16.93
C ASP A 1 -16.19 -5.55 -16.87
N ALA A 2 -14.92 -5.29 -16.53
CA ALA A 2 -13.89 -6.31 -16.36
C ALA A 2 -13.92 -7.00 -14.98
N GLY A 3 -14.92 -6.68 -14.13
CA GLY A 3 -15.07 -7.24 -12.79
C GLY A 3 -14.12 -6.64 -11.74
N VAL A 4 -13.49 -5.50 -12.03
CA VAL A 4 -12.61 -4.78 -11.09
C VAL A 4 -13.37 -3.62 -10.49
N ASP A 5 -13.18 -3.39 -9.18
CA ASP A 5 -13.76 -2.27 -8.45
C ASP A 5 -13.36 -0.92 -9.08
N CYS A 6 -14.33 -0.02 -9.21
CA CYS A 6 -14.14 1.30 -9.82
C CYS A 6 -13.10 2.15 -9.07
N ASP A 7 -13.02 2.03 -7.74
CA ASP A 7 -12.07 2.80 -6.94
C ASP A 7 -10.63 2.29 -7.10
N LEU A 8 -10.46 0.98 -7.29
CA LEU A 8 -9.16 0.40 -7.67
C LEU A 8 -8.71 0.85 -9.07
N VAL A 9 -9.64 0.97 -10.02
CA VAL A 9 -9.35 1.48 -11.37
C VAL A 9 -8.90 2.95 -11.31
N GLN A 10 -9.63 3.79 -10.57
CA GLN A 10 -9.26 5.20 -10.37
C GLN A 10 -7.88 5.35 -9.74
N LEU A 11 -7.56 4.54 -8.72
CA LEU A 11 -6.23 4.56 -8.08
C LEU A 11 -5.12 4.16 -9.07
N TYR A 12 -5.37 3.15 -9.90
CA TYR A 12 -4.43 2.73 -10.94
C TYR A 12 -4.20 3.84 -11.98
N GLU A 13 -5.26 4.47 -12.46
CA GLU A 13 -5.19 5.56 -13.44
C GLU A 13 -4.43 6.77 -12.88
N ALA A 14 -4.69 7.14 -11.62
CA ALA A 14 -3.97 8.22 -10.95
C ALA A 14 -2.47 7.94 -10.86
N ARG A 15 -2.10 6.69 -10.57
CA ARG A 15 -0.71 6.25 -10.56
C ARG A 15 -0.09 6.27 -11.96
N ALA A 16 -0.83 5.81 -12.98
CA ALA A 16 -0.36 5.80 -14.37
C ALA A 16 -0.03 7.21 -14.88
N ILE A 17 -0.88 8.19 -14.54
CA ILE A 17 -0.63 9.61 -14.83
C ILE A 17 0.63 10.10 -14.12
N LYS A 18 0.82 9.74 -12.85
CA LYS A 18 1.99 10.17 -12.06
C LYS A 18 3.32 9.59 -12.56
N VAL A 19 3.31 8.41 -13.20
CA VAL A 19 4.51 7.81 -13.81
C VAL A 19 5.09 8.71 -14.90
N ASP A 20 4.25 9.43 -15.64
CA ASP A 20 4.68 10.40 -16.67
C ASP A 20 4.11 11.80 -16.43
N SER A 21 4.22 12.26 -15.17
CA SER A 21 3.65 13.54 -14.71
C SER A 21 4.02 14.73 -15.61
N SER A 22 5.25 14.76 -16.10
CA SER A 22 5.75 15.85 -16.95
C SER A 22 5.07 15.87 -18.32
N TRP A 23 4.83 14.72 -18.95
CA TRP A 23 4.11 14.67 -20.23
C TRP A 23 2.70 15.26 -20.11
N TYR A 24 1.95 14.95 -19.05
CA TYR A 24 0.62 15.51 -18.83
C TYR A 24 0.65 17.03 -18.59
N VAL A 25 1.68 17.54 -17.91
CA VAL A 25 1.88 18.98 -17.72
C VAL A 25 2.24 19.68 -19.02
N GLU A 26 3.17 19.11 -19.80
CA GLU A 26 3.67 19.68 -21.06
C GLU A 26 2.58 19.72 -22.14
N ASN A 27 1.70 18.72 -22.16
CA ASN A 27 0.54 18.70 -23.06
C ASN A 27 -0.63 19.54 -22.54
N GLY A 28 -0.50 20.20 -21.38
CA GLY A 28 -1.55 21.05 -20.81
C GLY A 28 -2.80 20.29 -20.38
N LEU A 29 -2.68 18.98 -20.14
CA LEU A 29 -3.81 18.12 -19.75
C LEU A 29 -4.12 18.22 -18.27
N MET A 30 -3.08 18.27 -17.43
CA MET A 30 -3.19 18.38 -15.98
C MET A 30 -1.96 19.04 -15.39
N ASN A 31 -2.15 19.93 -14.43
CA ASN A 31 -1.06 20.45 -13.62
C ASN A 31 -0.67 19.46 -12.50
N ARG A 32 0.51 19.65 -11.88
CA ARG A 32 1.03 18.72 -10.87
C ARG A 32 0.15 18.63 -9.61
N TRP A 33 -0.57 19.71 -9.27
CA TRP A 33 -1.46 19.73 -8.11
C TRP A 33 -2.70 18.87 -8.36
N GLU A 34 -3.30 18.98 -9.54
CA GLU A 34 -4.45 18.14 -9.94
C GLU A 34 -4.08 16.65 -9.96
N GLN A 35 -2.87 16.32 -10.42
CA GLN A 35 -2.38 14.94 -10.41
C GLN A 35 -2.20 14.40 -8.97
N HIS A 36 -1.69 15.23 -8.06
CA HIS A 36 -1.53 14.86 -6.65
C HIS A 36 -2.89 14.68 -5.96
N ASP A 37 -3.82 15.61 -6.17
CA ASP A 37 -5.15 15.57 -5.56
C ASP A 37 -5.94 14.34 -6.01
N MET A 38 -5.86 14.01 -7.31
CA MET A 38 -6.48 12.81 -7.86
C MET A 38 -5.94 11.52 -7.23
N GLU A 39 -4.62 11.40 -7.01
CA GLU A 39 -4.02 10.25 -6.33
C GLU A 39 -4.45 10.18 -4.86
N ALA A 40 -4.44 11.31 -4.15
CA ALA A 40 -4.83 11.39 -2.74
C ALA A 40 -6.30 10.95 -2.54
N ILE A 41 -7.22 11.49 -3.35
CA ILE A 41 -8.64 11.14 -3.31
C ILE A 41 -8.86 9.66 -3.63
N ALA A 42 -8.17 9.13 -4.64
CA ALA A 42 -8.30 7.71 -4.99
C ALA A 42 -7.75 6.80 -3.88
N ALA A 43 -6.63 7.17 -3.26
CA ALA A 43 -6.05 6.41 -2.15
C ALA A 43 -6.96 6.44 -0.92
N ASP A 44 -7.55 7.59 -0.59
CA ASP A 44 -8.47 7.75 0.55
C ASP A 44 -9.75 6.91 0.40
N LYS A 45 -10.21 6.67 -0.83
CA LYS A 45 -11.35 5.77 -1.11
C LYS A 45 -11.00 4.31 -0.90
N VAL A 46 -9.82 3.88 -1.34
CA VAL A 46 -9.41 2.47 -1.31
C VAL A 46 -8.92 2.04 0.09
N LEU A 47 -8.30 2.96 0.85
CA LEU A 47 -7.64 2.64 2.11
C LEU A 47 -8.55 1.96 3.16
N PRO A 48 -9.81 2.40 3.37
CA PRO A 48 -10.70 1.77 4.35
C PRO A 48 -11.00 0.28 4.06
N ASP A 49 -11.07 -0.09 2.78
CA ASP A 49 -11.43 -1.44 2.32
C ASP A 49 -10.20 -2.26 1.87
N LEU A 50 -8.98 -1.76 2.14
CA LEU A 50 -7.74 -2.41 1.71
C LEU A 50 -7.63 -3.86 2.19
N GLU A 51 -8.00 -4.14 3.44
CA GLU A 51 -7.98 -5.51 3.98
C GLU A 51 -8.91 -6.43 3.19
N HIS A 52 -10.12 -5.97 2.85
CA HIS A 52 -11.07 -6.73 2.05
C HIS A 52 -10.51 -7.02 0.65
N TYR A 53 -9.90 -6.03 -0.01
CA TYR A 53 -9.29 -6.23 -1.32
C TYR A 53 -8.13 -7.24 -1.27
N LEU A 54 -7.32 -7.23 -0.21
CA LEU A 54 -6.24 -8.20 -0.02
C LEU A 54 -6.77 -9.61 0.22
N ASP A 55 -7.85 -9.77 1.00
CA ASP A 55 -8.50 -11.06 1.24
C ASP A 55 -9.05 -11.67 -0.06
N CYS A 56 -9.63 -10.84 -0.93
CA CYS A 56 -10.13 -11.26 -2.24
C CYS A 56 -9.05 -11.85 -3.17
N LEU A 57 -7.77 -11.55 -2.93
CA LEU A 57 -6.67 -12.14 -3.70
C LEU A 57 -6.41 -13.61 -3.33
N GLY A 58 -6.89 -14.09 -2.17
CA GLY A 58 -6.71 -15.47 -1.72
C GLY A 58 -5.24 -15.86 -1.47
N VAL A 59 -4.36 -14.89 -1.25
CA VAL A 59 -2.90 -15.11 -1.13
C VAL A 59 -2.44 -15.36 0.31
N ALA A 60 -3.34 -15.25 1.29
CA ALA A 60 -3.01 -15.35 2.71
C ALA A 60 -2.29 -16.66 3.07
N ASP A 61 -2.67 -17.78 2.44
CA ASP A 61 -2.09 -19.10 2.68
C ASP A 61 -0.64 -19.22 2.19
N TYR A 62 -0.25 -18.41 1.20
CA TYR A 62 1.10 -18.38 0.64
C TYR A 62 1.98 -17.31 1.31
N ALA A 63 1.37 -16.44 2.12
CA ALA A 63 2.03 -15.32 2.74
C ALA A 63 2.70 -15.74 4.06
N THR A 64 4.03 -15.94 4.01
CA THR A 64 4.84 -16.47 5.12
C THR A 64 5.43 -15.39 6.03
N SER A 65 5.25 -14.11 5.69
CA SER A 65 5.86 -13.02 6.45
C SER A 65 5.24 -12.89 7.85
N PRO A 66 6.06 -12.78 8.92
CA PRO A 66 5.54 -12.70 10.28
C PRO A 66 4.79 -11.39 10.56
N ILE A 67 5.05 -10.32 9.79
CA ILE A 67 4.39 -9.01 9.99
C ILE A 67 2.89 -9.00 9.65
N LEU A 68 2.41 -10.05 8.97
CA LEU A 68 1.04 -10.13 8.48
C LEU A 68 0.00 -10.33 9.57
N SER A 69 0.41 -10.73 10.77
CA SER A 69 -0.48 -10.76 11.92
C SER A 69 0.24 -10.40 13.21
N LYS A 70 -0.50 -9.84 14.16
CA LYS A 70 0.05 -9.48 15.47
C LYS A 70 0.62 -10.69 16.22
N SER A 71 -0.01 -11.86 16.10
CA SER A 71 0.48 -13.09 16.73
C SER A 71 1.80 -13.55 16.11
N ARG A 72 1.86 -13.69 14.77
CA ARG A 72 3.07 -14.09 14.06
C ARG A 72 4.22 -13.11 14.29
N TRP A 73 3.91 -11.82 14.37
CA TRP A 73 4.89 -10.77 14.68
C TRP A 73 5.46 -10.94 16.09
N ASN A 74 4.60 -11.11 17.09
CA ASN A 74 5.03 -11.32 18.48
C ASN A 74 5.86 -12.60 18.61
N ASP A 75 5.44 -13.71 18.01
CA ASP A 75 6.17 -14.97 18.03
C ASP A 75 7.56 -14.82 17.42
N PHE A 76 7.64 -14.12 16.27
CA PHE A 76 8.92 -13.79 15.63
C PHE A 76 9.81 -12.95 16.54
N VAL A 77 9.29 -11.85 17.12
CA VAL A 77 10.06 -10.97 18.01
C VAL A 77 10.55 -11.72 19.25
N ASN A 78 9.70 -12.55 19.86
CA ASN A 78 10.03 -13.36 21.03
C ASN A 78 11.08 -14.44 20.74
N ALA A 79 11.24 -14.87 19.49
CA ALA A 79 12.25 -15.84 19.09
C ALA A 79 13.63 -15.21 18.86
N LEU A 80 13.75 -13.87 18.87
CA LEU A 80 15.02 -13.19 18.64
C LEU A 80 15.94 -13.30 19.87
N PRO A 81 17.27 -13.49 19.69
CA PRO A 81 18.20 -13.50 20.81
C PRO A 81 18.23 -12.14 21.54
N HIS A 82 18.11 -12.18 22.87
CA HIS A 82 18.33 -11.01 23.72
C HIS A 82 19.80 -10.91 24.12
N PHE A 83 20.43 -9.79 23.79
CA PHE A 83 21.79 -9.46 24.25
C PHE A 83 21.70 -8.34 25.29
N VAL A 84 22.16 -8.62 26.50
CA VAL A 84 22.26 -7.63 27.59
C VAL A 84 23.73 -7.35 27.86
N GLY A 85 24.07 -6.08 28.08
CA GLY A 85 25.43 -5.65 28.43
C GLY A 85 25.65 -5.71 29.95
N ASN A 86 26.76 -6.30 30.38
CA ASN A 86 27.20 -6.29 31.78
C ASN A 86 28.06 -5.05 32.08
N SER A 87 27.53 -3.84 31.87
CA SER A 87 28.22 -2.65 32.36
C SER A 87 28.05 -2.58 33.88
N GLU A 88 29.11 -2.86 34.63
CA GLU A 88 29.21 -2.52 36.05
C GLU A 88 29.36 -0.99 36.21
N PRO A 89 28.77 -0.39 37.27
CA PRO A 89 28.82 1.05 37.51
C PRO A 89 30.22 1.62 37.79
#